data_AF-A0AA51D6N6-F1
#
_entry.id   AF-A0AA51D6N6-F1
#
_cell.length_a   1.000
_cell.length_b   1.000
_cell.length_c   1.000
_cell.angle_alpha   90.00
_cell.angle_beta   90.00
_cell.angle_gamma   90.00
#
_symmetry.space_group_name_H-M   'P 1'
#
loop_
_entity.id
_entity.type
_entity.pdbx_description
1 polymer ?
#
loop_
_entity_poly.entity_id
_entity_poly.type
_entity_poly.pdbx_seq_one_letter_code
_entity_poly.pdbx_strand_id
1 'polypeptide(L)'
;MKTKKLYLLLIIVFILLSLFLFNKDVIFQEGNPISVLKGIIQLNGTSTFVRIKDNPITYVTKTGNSEELFNYIEKEYNVVFKEQMGSGHTFEGSEKSVILTSKLYTRFYQIWEYSELNIISLKFSAIMVEALKEGLPNENLIYEKSISLENLFDQEEVVIDLYFEKSQEESVEPNTVYAFLQYNNKVYELGTVSNYGLEDLKVEAVDRTFDGKNEIEIVGELGATYIEMKLIGYNEETKELVNLLTMGTPEYIDLDHDGTDELIGVSAGIVPGYVNIYRWNGKHFEMAEYQR
;
A
#
# COMPACT_ATOMS: atom_id res chain seq x y z
N MET A 1 -34.18 -58.09 0.50
CA MET A 1 -33.60 -57.11 1.45
C MET A 1 -32.21 -56.59 1.03
N LYS A 2 -31.31 -57.40 0.46
CA LYS A 2 -29.97 -56.96 0.03
C LYS A 2 -29.96 -55.95 -1.14
N THR A 3 -30.86 -56.11 -2.10
CA THR A 3 -30.95 -55.24 -3.30
C THR A 3 -31.42 -53.82 -2.98
N LYS A 4 -32.44 -53.64 -2.13
CA LYS A 4 -32.91 -52.30 -1.71
C LYS A 4 -31.85 -51.51 -0.92
N LYS A 5 -31.04 -52.18 -0.08
CA LYS A 5 -29.91 -51.56 0.62
C LYS A 5 -28.79 -51.16 -0.34
N LEU A 6 -28.57 -51.93 -1.40
CA LEU A 6 -27.59 -51.62 -2.45
C LEU A 6 -28.02 -50.39 -3.28
N TYR A 7 -29.30 -50.31 -3.66
CA TYR A 7 -29.83 -49.12 -4.36
C TYR A 7 -29.73 -47.86 -3.50
N LEU A 8 -30.06 -47.96 -2.20
CA LEU A 8 -29.92 -46.83 -1.29
C LEU A 8 -28.46 -46.38 -1.16
N LEU A 9 -27.51 -47.31 -1.07
CA LEU A 9 -26.07 -47.00 -1.05
C LEU A 9 -25.63 -46.29 -2.34
N LEU A 10 -26.06 -46.78 -3.50
CA LEU A 10 -25.73 -46.17 -4.79
C LEU A 10 -26.29 -44.76 -4.92
N ILE A 11 -27.51 -44.52 -4.45
CA ILE A 11 -28.11 -43.18 -4.42
C ILE A 11 -27.32 -42.24 -3.51
N ILE A 12 -26.91 -42.70 -2.32
CA ILE A 12 -26.08 -41.89 -1.41
C ILE A 12 -24.74 -41.56 -2.05
N VAL A 13 -24.08 -42.53 -2.67
CA VAL A 13 -22.81 -42.31 -3.38
C VAL A 13 -23.00 -41.32 -4.53
N PHE A 14 -24.08 -41.43 -5.30
CA PHE A 14 -24.38 -40.52 -6.40
C PHE A 14 -24.65 -39.09 -5.91
N ILE A 15 -25.40 -38.92 -4.80
CA ILE A 15 -25.64 -37.62 -4.19
C ILE A 15 -24.32 -37.00 -3.70
N LEU A 16 -23.48 -37.77 -3.00
CA LEU A 16 -22.18 -37.32 -2.52
C LEU A 16 -21.26 -36.93 -3.69
N LEU A 17 -21.26 -37.72 -4.77
CA LEU A 17 -20.46 -37.44 -5.97
C LEU A 17 -20.96 -36.19 -6.68
N SER A 18 -22.28 -36.00 -6.79
CA SER A 18 -22.88 -34.82 -7.38
C SER A 18 -22.55 -33.57 -6.56
N LEU A 19 -22.72 -33.61 -5.23
CA LEU A 19 -22.32 -32.52 -4.33
C LEU A 19 -20.82 -32.20 -4.46
N PHE A 20 -19.97 -33.20 -4.56
CA PHE A 20 -18.53 -33.02 -4.76
C PHE A 20 -18.21 -32.34 -6.10
N LEU A 21 -18.86 -32.74 -7.20
CA LEU A 21 -18.64 -32.15 -8.53
C LEU A 21 -19.16 -30.71 -8.61
N PHE A 22 -20.33 -30.43 -8.03
CA PHE A 22 -20.92 -29.08 -8.01
C PHE A 22 -20.13 -28.10 -7.15
N ASN A 23 -19.51 -28.57 -6.06
CA ASN A 23 -18.75 -27.73 -5.14
C ASN A 23 -17.24 -27.88 -5.29
N LYS A 24 -16.76 -28.48 -6.40
CA LYS A 24 -15.33 -28.77 -6.59
C LYS A 24 -14.48 -27.50 -6.41
N ASP A 25 -14.92 -26.38 -6.99
CA ASP A 25 -14.13 -25.15 -6.97
C ASP A 25 -14.04 -24.55 -5.55
N VAL A 26 -15.06 -24.77 -4.70
CA VAL A 26 -15.05 -24.40 -3.28
C VAL A 26 -14.17 -25.36 -2.46
N ILE A 27 -14.26 -26.67 -2.74
CA ILE A 27 -13.51 -27.73 -2.03
C ILE A 27 -12.01 -27.66 -2.34
N PHE A 28 -11.65 -27.26 -3.55
CA PHE A 28 -10.26 -27.18 -4.04
C PHE A 28 -9.71 -25.74 -4.03
N GLN A 29 -10.47 -24.76 -3.53
CA GLN A 29 -10.04 -23.36 -3.43
C GLN A 29 -8.71 -23.21 -2.66
N GLU A 30 -8.42 -24.16 -1.77
CA GLU A 30 -7.28 -24.13 -0.85
C GLU A 30 -6.18 -25.15 -1.21
N GLY A 31 -6.24 -25.70 -2.43
CA GLY A 31 -5.32 -26.74 -2.91
C GLY A 31 -5.87 -28.15 -2.70
N ASN A 32 -4.99 -29.12 -2.44
CA ASN A 32 -5.39 -30.52 -2.31
C ASN A 32 -5.92 -30.83 -0.90
N PRO A 33 -7.24 -31.02 -0.70
CA PRO A 33 -7.85 -31.25 0.60
C PRO A 33 -7.41 -32.57 1.24
N ILE A 34 -6.94 -33.54 0.46
CA ILE A 34 -6.48 -34.83 0.95
C ILE A 34 -5.22 -34.65 1.81
N SER A 35 -4.31 -33.76 1.42
CA SER A 35 -3.08 -33.51 2.17
C SER A 35 -3.38 -32.87 3.53
N VAL A 36 -4.33 -31.94 3.57
CA VAL A 36 -4.78 -31.29 4.80
C VAL A 36 -5.48 -32.29 5.72
N LEU A 37 -6.39 -33.12 5.19
CA LEU A 37 -7.08 -34.15 5.97
C LEU A 37 -6.10 -35.17 6.58
N LYS A 38 -5.09 -35.60 5.81
CA LYS A 38 -4.01 -36.46 6.34
C LYS A 38 -3.25 -35.78 7.47
N GLY A 39 -2.95 -34.49 7.34
CA GLY A 39 -2.32 -33.69 8.40
C GLY A 39 -3.19 -33.59 9.66
N ILE A 40 -4.50 -33.34 9.50
CA ILE A 40 -5.47 -33.29 10.61
C ILE A 40 -5.52 -34.62 11.37
N ILE A 41 -5.51 -35.76 10.68
CA ILE A 41 -5.49 -37.07 11.32
C ILE A 41 -4.23 -37.25 12.17
N GLN A 42 -3.07 -36.77 11.67
CA GLN A 42 -1.81 -36.82 12.40
C GLN A 42 -1.77 -35.87 13.61
N LEU A 43 -2.35 -34.66 13.49
CA LEU A 43 -2.47 -33.67 14.58
C LEU A 43 -3.36 -34.13 15.75
N ASN A 44 -4.27 -35.07 15.51
CA ASN A 44 -5.09 -35.66 16.57
C ASN A 44 -4.37 -36.76 17.36
N GLY A 45 -3.15 -37.12 16.94
CA GLY A 45 -2.22 -37.91 17.73
C GLY A 45 -1.40 -37.04 18.69
N THR A 46 -0.07 -37.18 18.65
CA THR A 46 0.87 -36.47 19.53
C THR A 46 1.56 -35.28 18.88
N SER A 47 1.35 -35.06 17.58
CA SER A 47 1.98 -33.96 16.85
C SER A 47 1.23 -32.65 17.06
N THR A 48 1.95 -31.57 17.32
CA THR A 48 1.43 -30.20 17.47
C THR A 48 1.35 -29.45 16.15
N PHE A 49 2.24 -29.77 15.21
CA PHE A 49 2.21 -29.32 13.82
C PHE A 49 2.57 -30.47 12.88
N VAL A 50 2.14 -30.38 11.62
CA VAL A 50 2.44 -31.38 10.57
C VAL A 50 2.75 -30.68 9.25
N ARG A 51 3.87 -31.02 8.60
CA ARG A 51 4.18 -30.60 7.23
C ARG A 51 3.37 -31.42 6.23
N ILE A 52 2.62 -30.77 5.37
CA ILE A 52 1.66 -31.40 4.42
C ILE A 52 2.03 -31.19 2.95
N LYS A 53 2.97 -30.28 2.65
CA LYS A 53 3.45 -29.98 1.31
C LYS A 53 4.90 -29.46 1.37
N ASP A 54 5.66 -29.71 0.30
CA ASP A 54 7.06 -29.27 0.18
C ASP A 54 7.28 -28.08 -0.76
N ASN A 55 6.35 -27.82 -1.69
CA ASN A 55 6.47 -26.69 -2.63
C ASN A 55 5.10 -26.02 -2.96
N PRO A 56 4.79 -24.84 -2.38
CA PRO A 56 5.50 -24.23 -1.26
C PRO A 56 5.47 -25.15 -0.03
N ILE A 57 6.40 -24.93 0.90
CA ILE A 57 6.42 -25.65 2.16
C ILE A 57 5.17 -25.24 2.95
N THR A 58 4.37 -26.23 3.35
CA THR A 58 3.10 -25.97 4.02
C THR A 58 2.95 -26.83 5.26
N TYR A 59 2.52 -26.22 6.35
CA TYR A 59 2.23 -26.87 7.63
C TYR A 59 0.75 -26.74 7.99
N VAL A 60 0.28 -27.61 8.88
CA VAL A 60 -1.03 -27.50 9.53
C VAL A 60 -0.85 -27.58 11.04
N THR A 61 -1.61 -26.75 11.77
CA THR A 61 -1.70 -26.77 13.23
C THR A 61 -3.16 -26.73 13.67
N LYS A 62 -3.40 -26.94 14.98
CA LYS A 62 -4.68 -26.54 15.59
C LYS A 62 -4.71 -25.02 15.73
N THR A 63 -5.87 -24.42 15.48
CA THR A 63 -6.06 -22.96 15.63
C THR A 63 -5.65 -22.52 17.04
N GLY A 64 -4.80 -21.50 17.13
CA GLY A 64 -4.27 -20.99 18.41
C GLY A 64 -3.13 -21.81 19.01
N ASN A 65 -2.60 -22.81 18.32
CA ASN A 65 -1.47 -23.62 18.78
C ASN A 65 -0.36 -23.66 17.72
N SER A 66 0.38 -22.55 17.58
CA SER A 66 1.48 -22.38 16.61
C SER A 66 2.86 -22.25 17.25
N GLU A 67 2.95 -22.23 18.58
CA GLU A 67 4.20 -22.01 19.32
C GLU A 67 5.28 -23.05 18.95
N GLU A 68 4.92 -24.33 18.90
CA GLU A 68 5.86 -25.38 18.52
C GLU A 68 6.29 -25.31 17.04
N LEU A 69 5.41 -24.82 16.16
CA LEU A 69 5.79 -24.56 14.76
C LEU A 69 6.79 -23.40 14.70
N PHE A 70 6.59 -22.33 15.47
CA PHE A 70 7.48 -21.17 15.49
C PHE A 70 8.85 -21.56 16.03
N ASN A 71 8.90 -22.26 17.17
CA ASN A 71 10.15 -22.80 17.73
C ASN A 71 10.89 -23.71 16.73
N TYR A 72 10.14 -24.50 15.95
CA TYR A 72 10.73 -25.30 14.88
C TYR A 72 11.32 -24.43 13.78
N ILE A 73 10.60 -23.40 13.29
CA ILE A 73 11.12 -22.48 12.27
C ILE A 73 12.37 -21.76 12.76
N GLU A 74 12.34 -21.20 13.97
CA GLU A 74 13.48 -20.49 14.56
C GLU A 74 14.73 -21.37 14.60
N LYS A 75 14.58 -22.63 15.03
CA LYS A 75 15.69 -23.58 15.13
C LYS A 75 16.17 -24.09 13.78
N GLU A 76 15.26 -24.55 12.94
CA GLU A 76 15.58 -25.14 11.63
C GLU A 76 16.25 -24.11 10.72
N TYR A 77 15.73 -22.89 10.76
CA TYR A 77 16.17 -21.81 9.90
C TYR A 77 17.13 -20.84 10.60
N ASN A 78 17.52 -21.02 11.86
CA ASN A 78 18.41 -20.09 12.56
C ASN A 78 17.95 -18.62 12.45
N VAL A 79 16.66 -18.41 12.73
CA VAL A 79 15.96 -17.13 12.71
C VAL A 79 15.25 -16.94 14.05
N VAL A 80 14.80 -15.72 14.34
CA VAL A 80 14.03 -15.40 15.55
C VAL A 80 12.74 -14.71 15.14
N PHE A 81 11.62 -15.08 15.74
CA PHE A 81 10.34 -14.43 15.53
C PHE A 81 10.43 -12.95 15.88
N LYS A 82 9.96 -12.09 14.99
CA LYS A 82 10.00 -10.65 15.15
C LYS A 82 8.61 -10.10 15.43
N GLU A 83 7.70 -10.29 14.49
CA GLU A 83 6.39 -9.68 14.56
C GLU A 83 5.35 -10.39 13.69
N GLN A 84 4.12 -9.88 13.79
CA GLN A 84 2.98 -10.35 13.01
C GLN A 84 2.32 -9.17 12.30
N MET A 85 2.25 -9.25 10.97
CA MET A 85 1.54 -8.30 10.10
C MET A 85 0.35 -9.01 9.46
N GLY A 86 -0.86 -8.75 10.00
CA GLY A 86 -2.08 -9.42 9.56
C GLY A 86 -1.97 -10.95 9.74
N SER A 87 -1.95 -11.69 8.64
CA SER A 87 -1.79 -13.15 8.65
C SER A 87 -0.33 -13.62 8.55
N GLY A 88 0.60 -12.72 8.21
CA GLY A 88 2.04 -13.00 8.07
C GLY A 88 2.78 -12.88 9.40
N HIS A 89 3.69 -13.81 9.65
CA HIS A 89 4.55 -13.84 10.84
C HIS A 89 5.99 -13.86 10.38
N THR A 90 6.75 -12.81 10.70
CA THR A 90 8.11 -12.61 10.20
C THR A 90 9.14 -13.14 11.19
N PHE A 91 10.19 -13.74 10.65
CA PHE A 91 11.31 -14.28 11.38
C PHE A 91 12.59 -13.78 10.72
N GLU A 92 13.56 -13.33 11.52
CA GLU A 92 14.82 -12.77 11.01
C GLU A 92 16.03 -13.46 11.64
N GLY A 93 17.02 -13.72 10.82
CA GLY A 93 18.34 -14.18 11.20
C GLY A 93 19.41 -13.32 10.53
N SER A 94 20.69 -13.62 10.80
CA SER A 94 21.81 -12.82 10.26
C SER A 94 21.95 -12.88 8.73
N GLU A 95 21.46 -13.95 8.10
CA GLU A 95 21.63 -14.21 6.66
C GLU A 95 20.32 -14.44 5.92
N LYS A 96 19.20 -14.58 6.64
CA LYS A 96 17.92 -14.94 6.04
C LYS A 96 16.77 -14.32 6.82
N SER A 97 15.70 -14.02 6.10
CA SER A 97 14.41 -13.68 6.68
C SER A 97 13.35 -14.61 6.10
N VAL A 98 12.41 -15.01 6.93
CA VAL A 98 11.36 -15.98 6.62
C VAL A 98 10.02 -15.39 7.01
N ILE A 99 8.99 -15.68 6.23
CA ILE A 99 7.60 -15.40 6.60
C ILE A 99 6.81 -16.70 6.67
N LEU A 100 6.04 -16.86 7.76
CA LEU A 100 4.95 -17.81 7.83
C LEU A 100 3.62 -17.09 7.62
N THR A 101 2.97 -17.35 6.49
CA THR A 101 1.64 -16.80 6.21
C THR A 101 0.59 -17.79 6.64
N SER A 102 -0.32 -17.34 7.49
CA SER A 102 -1.33 -18.19 8.10
C SER A 102 -2.70 -18.02 7.46
N LYS A 103 -3.47 -19.11 7.38
CA LYS A 103 -4.84 -19.07 6.85
C LYS A 103 -5.72 -20.05 7.60
N LEU A 104 -6.92 -19.61 7.98
CA LEU A 104 -7.91 -20.47 8.62
C LEU A 104 -8.46 -21.48 7.60
N TYR A 105 -8.30 -22.78 7.86
CA TYR A 105 -8.88 -23.86 7.05
C TYR A 105 -10.28 -24.21 7.54
N THR A 106 -10.40 -24.36 8.86
CA THR A 106 -11.67 -24.44 9.59
C THR A 106 -11.50 -23.71 10.91
N ARG A 107 -12.56 -23.50 11.68
CA ARG A 107 -12.45 -22.94 13.04
C ARG A 107 -11.50 -23.68 14.00
N PHE A 108 -11.06 -24.89 13.65
CA PHE A 108 -10.20 -25.72 14.50
C PHE A 108 -8.78 -25.90 13.96
N TYR A 109 -8.54 -25.61 12.68
CA TYR A 109 -7.26 -25.88 12.02
C TYR A 109 -6.81 -24.69 11.18
N GLN A 110 -5.52 -24.44 11.22
CA GLN A 110 -4.86 -23.35 10.50
C GLN A 110 -3.76 -23.94 9.62
N ILE A 111 -3.67 -23.43 8.41
CA ILE A 111 -2.63 -23.76 7.45
C ILE A 111 -1.59 -22.64 7.49
N TRP A 112 -0.32 -23.03 7.37
CA TRP A 112 0.82 -22.12 7.38
C TRP A 112 1.66 -22.38 6.14
N GLU A 113 1.89 -21.34 5.36
CA GLU A 113 2.77 -21.39 4.21
C GLU A 113 4.10 -20.71 4.57
N TYR A 114 5.19 -21.45 4.40
CA TYR A 114 6.54 -20.92 4.55
C TYR A 114 7.01 -20.32 3.23
N SER A 115 7.56 -19.12 3.32
CA SER A 115 8.34 -18.50 2.25
C SER A 115 9.59 -17.87 2.83
N GLU A 116 10.69 -17.98 2.10
CA GLU A 116 11.85 -17.11 2.32
C GLU A 116 11.48 -15.72 1.80
N LEU A 117 11.78 -14.70 2.60
CA LEU A 117 11.68 -13.32 2.16
C LEU A 117 12.87 -13.07 1.26
N ASN A 118 12.64 -13.05 -0.04
CA ASN A 118 13.62 -12.52 -0.97
C ASN A 118 13.66 -11.00 -0.78
N ILE A 119 14.78 -10.48 -0.30
CA ILE A 119 15.05 -9.04 -0.32
C ILE A 119 15.01 -8.61 -1.79
N ILE A 120 13.96 -7.88 -2.16
CA ILE A 120 13.83 -7.37 -3.52
C ILE A 120 14.70 -6.12 -3.59
N SER A 121 15.81 -6.19 -4.32
CA SER A 121 16.57 -4.99 -4.64
C SER A 121 15.75 -4.14 -5.62
N LEU A 122 15.20 -3.05 -5.12
CA LEU A 122 14.54 -2.05 -5.94
C LEU A 122 15.58 -1.21 -6.69
N LYS A 123 15.26 -0.85 -7.93
CA LYS A 123 16.07 0.08 -8.72
C LYS A 123 15.41 1.43 -8.69
N PHE A 124 16.04 2.37 -7.99
CA PHE A 124 15.57 3.74 -7.89
C PHE A 124 16.08 4.58 -9.05
N SER A 125 15.21 5.45 -9.56
CA SER A 125 15.51 6.46 -10.57
C SER A 125 15.23 7.84 -10.01
N ALA A 126 16.14 8.77 -10.25
CA ALA A 126 16.01 10.16 -9.80
C ALA A 126 14.75 10.81 -10.39
N ILE A 127 13.99 11.50 -9.54
CA ILE A 127 12.93 12.42 -9.97
C ILE A 127 13.56 13.79 -10.22
N MET A 128 13.20 14.38 -11.37
CA MET A 128 13.67 15.71 -11.72
C MET A 128 12.99 16.74 -10.83
N VAL A 129 13.80 17.56 -10.15
CA VAL A 129 13.34 18.74 -9.43
C VAL A 129 13.21 19.89 -10.42
N GLU A 130 12.06 20.55 -10.43
CA GLU A 130 11.76 21.63 -11.37
C GLU A 130 11.56 22.95 -10.62
N ALA A 131 12.17 24.03 -11.11
CA ALA A 131 11.92 25.37 -10.57
C ALA A 131 10.47 25.79 -10.85
N LEU A 132 9.83 26.41 -9.85
CA LEU A 132 8.49 26.93 -10.03
C LEU A 132 8.46 28.06 -11.05
N LYS A 133 7.42 28.05 -11.89
CA LYS A 133 7.21 29.08 -12.89
C LYS A 133 6.49 30.27 -12.26
N GLU A 134 7.09 31.46 -12.37
CA GLU A 134 6.41 32.71 -12.02
C GLU A 134 5.23 32.94 -12.98
N GLY A 135 4.08 33.34 -12.42
CA GLY A 135 2.88 33.59 -13.20
C GLY A 135 1.73 34.10 -12.35
N LEU A 136 0.83 34.85 -13.00
CA LEU A 136 -0.37 35.37 -12.38
C LEU A 136 -1.60 34.56 -12.84
N PRO A 137 -2.65 34.47 -12.02
CA PRO A 137 -3.91 33.87 -12.43
C PRO A 137 -4.46 34.58 -13.68
N ASN A 138 -4.90 33.81 -14.66
CA ASN A 138 -5.49 34.35 -15.87
C ASN A 138 -6.96 34.78 -15.63
N GLU A 139 -7.55 35.45 -16.62
CA GLU A 139 -8.92 35.98 -16.52
C GLU A 139 -10.02 34.90 -16.43
N ASN A 140 -9.71 33.64 -16.71
CA ASN A 140 -10.64 32.51 -16.60
C ASN A 140 -10.71 31.92 -15.19
N LEU A 141 -9.89 32.43 -14.26
CA LEU A 141 -9.87 31.99 -12.88
C LEU A 141 -10.64 32.96 -11.97
N ILE A 142 -11.45 32.42 -11.06
CA ILE A 142 -12.20 33.15 -10.04
C ILE A 142 -11.53 32.88 -8.70
N TYR A 143 -11.08 33.93 -8.03
CA TYR A 143 -10.51 33.80 -6.68
C TYR A 143 -11.55 33.27 -5.70
N GLU A 144 -11.13 32.32 -4.87
CA GLU A 144 -11.99 31.72 -3.84
C GLU A 144 -11.48 32.04 -2.43
N LYS A 145 -10.28 31.56 -2.07
CA LYS A 145 -9.69 31.75 -0.74
C LYS A 145 -8.17 31.68 -0.76
N SER A 146 -7.55 32.14 0.33
CA SER A 146 -6.13 31.96 0.59
C SER A 146 -5.91 31.06 1.80
N ILE A 147 -4.80 30.32 1.79
CA ILE A 147 -4.31 29.50 2.90
C ILE A 147 -2.93 30.05 3.28
N SER A 148 -2.78 30.49 4.51
CA SER A 148 -1.52 30.96 5.06
C SER A 148 -0.79 29.83 5.78
N LEU A 149 0.49 29.67 5.50
CA LEU A 149 1.39 28.72 6.15
C LEU A 149 2.53 29.50 6.80
N GLU A 150 2.81 29.22 8.07
CA GLU A 150 3.80 29.98 8.85
C GLU A 150 5.19 29.32 8.84
N ASN A 151 6.23 30.14 8.99
CA ASN A 151 7.62 29.73 9.18
C ASN A 151 8.17 28.80 8.07
N LEU A 152 7.95 29.19 6.81
CA LEU A 152 8.42 28.45 5.63
C LEU A 152 9.41 29.28 4.83
N PHE A 153 10.46 28.63 4.32
CA PHE A 153 11.40 29.20 3.34
C PHE A 153 11.99 30.56 3.78
N ASP A 154 12.42 30.66 5.03
CA ASP A 154 12.91 31.90 5.66
C ASP A 154 11.90 33.06 5.70
N GLN A 155 10.60 32.80 5.51
CA GLN A 155 9.51 33.76 5.68
C GLN A 155 8.65 33.43 6.90
N GLU A 156 8.16 34.47 7.56
CA GLU A 156 7.19 34.34 8.66
C GLU A 156 5.89 33.72 8.15
N GLU A 157 5.49 34.04 6.92
CA GLU A 157 4.25 33.60 6.29
C GLU A 157 4.43 33.41 4.79
N VAL A 158 3.92 32.30 4.27
CA VAL A 158 3.78 32.00 2.84
C VAL A 158 2.30 31.76 2.55
N VAL A 159 1.78 32.34 1.47
CA VAL A 159 0.35 32.32 1.16
C VAL A 159 0.10 31.50 -0.11
N ILE A 160 -0.89 30.60 -0.06
CA ILE A 160 -1.41 29.89 -1.23
C ILE A 160 -2.80 30.43 -1.55
N ASP A 161 -2.94 31.04 -2.72
CA ASP A 161 -4.23 31.47 -3.26
C ASP A 161 -4.85 30.36 -4.10
N LEU A 162 -6.15 30.14 -3.88
CA LEU A 162 -6.94 29.14 -4.57
C LEU A 162 -7.99 29.80 -5.45
N TYR A 163 -8.12 29.29 -6.66
CA TYR A 163 -9.02 29.81 -7.67
C TYR A 163 -9.85 28.69 -8.30
N PHE A 164 -11.10 28.97 -8.62
CA PHE A 164 -11.93 28.11 -9.46
C PHE A 164 -11.80 28.48 -10.94
N GLU A 165 -11.70 27.50 -11.82
CA GLU A 165 -11.80 27.73 -13.26
C GLU A 165 -13.24 27.96 -13.69
N LYS A 166 -13.52 29.05 -14.40
CA LYS A 166 -14.85 29.37 -14.91
C LYS A 166 -15.42 28.22 -15.74
N SER A 167 -16.58 27.71 -15.35
CA SER A 167 -17.34 26.79 -16.18
C SER A 167 -17.78 27.47 -17.48
N GLN A 168 -17.70 26.75 -18.60
CA GLN A 168 -18.25 27.22 -19.88
C GLN A 168 -19.78 27.06 -19.95
N GLU A 169 -20.37 26.31 -19.03
CA GLU A 169 -21.82 26.11 -18.92
C GLU A 169 -22.35 26.79 -17.65
N GLU A 170 -23.31 27.70 -17.79
CA GLU A 170 -23.89 28.48 -16.68
C GLU A 170 -24.54 27.62 -15.57
N SER A 171 -24.85 26.34 -15.86
CA SER A 171 -25.52 25.42 -14.92
C SER A 171 -24.58 24.45 -14.20
N VAL A 172 -23.28 24.49 -14.49
CA VAL A 172 -22.29 23.59 -13.86
C VAL A 172 -21.41 24.42 -12.95
N GLU A 173 -21.41 24.09 -11.66
CA GLU A 173 -20.50 24.72 -10.71
C GLU A 173 -19.05 24.35 -11.05
N PRO A 174 -18.13 25.32 -10.98
CA PRO A 174 -16.73 25.06 -11.25
C PRO A 174 -16.14 24.23 -10.12
N ASN A 175 -15.66 23.03 -10.44
CA ASN A 175 -15.06 22.13 -9.44
C ASN A 175 -13.54 22.05 -9.54
N THR A 176 -12.96 22.56 -10.64
CA THR A 176 -11.50 22.57 -10.83
C THR A 176 -10.88 23.73 -10.06
N VAL A 177 -9.99 23.39 -9.14
CA VAL A 177 -9.24 24.31 -8.30
C VAL A 177 -7.80 24.42 -8.80
N TYR A 178 -7.37 25.66 -9.02
CA TYR A 178 -5.99 26.03 -9.32
C TYR A 178 -5.36 26.72 -8.11
N ALA A 179 -4.07 26.49 -7.90
CA ALA A 179 -3.32 27.12 -6.82
C ALA A 179 -2.16 27.98 -7.31
N PHE A 180 -1.92 29.08 -6.60
CA PHE A 180 -0.80 29.99 -6.81
C PHE A 180 -0.13 30.28 -5.47
N LEU A 181 1.20 30.26 -5.45
CA LEU A 181 2.00 30.55 -4.26
C LEU A 181 2.51 31.98 -4.30
N GLN A 182 2.24 32.76 -3.25
CA GLN A 182 2.86 34.06 -3.04
C GLN A 182 4.14 33.91 -2.21
N TYR A 183 5.27 34.39 -2.74
CA TYR A 183 6.56 34.37 -2.06
C TYR A 183 7.44 35.53 -2.53
N ASN A 184 8.04 36.29 -1.60
CA ASN A 184 8.92 37.42 -1.91
C ASN A 184 8.37 38.42 -2.95
N ASN A 185 7.09 38.83 -2.82
CA ASN A 185 6.37 39.70 -3.76
C ASN A 185 6.24 39.15 -5.20
N LYS A 186 6.45 37.85 -5.38
CA LYS A 186 6.23 37.12 -6.62
C LYS A 186 5.12 36.11 -6.44
N VAL A 187 4.51 35.72 -7.56
CA VAL A 187 3.46 34.71 -7.60
C VAL A 187 3.93 33.57 -8.50
N TYR A 188 3.78 32.35 -8.02
CA TYR A 188 4.21 31.12 -8.69
C TYR A 188 3.03 30.23 -9.00
N GLU A 189 3.00 29.68 -10.21
CA GLU A 189 1.97 28.74 -10.66
C GLU A 189 2.21 27.36 -10.02
N LEU A 190 1.21 26.84 -9.29
CA LEU A 190 1.23 25.44 -8.80
C LEU A 190 0.34 24.51 -9.65
N GLY A 191 -0.48 25.09 -10.54
CA GLY A 191 -1.36 24.37 -11.45
C GLY A 191 -2.65 23.89 -10.78
N THR A 192 -3.28 22.87 -11.35
CA THR A 192 -4.47 22.24 -10.80
C THR A 192 -4.13 21.44 -9.55
N VAL A 193 -4.91 21.62 -8.50
CA VAL A 193 -4.74 20.93 -7.20
C VAL A 193 -5.96 20.11 -6.79
N SER A 194 -7.10 20.32 -7.42
CA SER A 194 -8.31 19.49 -7.26
C SER A 194 -9.23 19.65 -8.47
N ASN A 195 -9.95 18.59 -8.83
CA ASN A 195 -11.04 18.58 -9.82
C ASN A 195 -12.43 18.43 -9.17
N TYR A 196 -12.48 18.30 -7.84
CA TYR A 196 -13.69 18.03 -7.06
C TYR A 196 -13.94 19.10 -5.98
N GLY A 197 -13.39 20.29 -6.18
CA GLY A 197 -13.55 21.42 -5.26
C GLY A 197 -12.59 21.40 -4.09
N LEU A 198 -12.99 22.08 -3.01
CA LEU A 198 -12.13 22.36 -1.86
C LEU A 198 -12.32 21.44 -0.66
N GLU A 199 -13.35 20.58 -0.67
CA GLU A 199 -13.73 19.78 0.50
C GLU A 199 -12.61 18.84 0.95
N ASP A 200 -12.03 18.11 0.00
CA ASP A 200 -10.93 17.15 0.23
C ASP A 200 -9.55 17.70 -0.15
N LEU A 201 -9.45 19.01 -0.45
CA LEU A 201 -8.17 19.65 -0.73
C LEU A 201 -7.44 19.94 0.58
N LYS A 202 -6.28 19.34 0.74
CA LYS A 202 -5.39 19.50 1.88
C LYS A 202 -4.15 20.29 1.47
N VAL A 203 -3.78 21.30 2.26
CA VAL A 203 -2.58 22.12 2.08
C VAL A 203 -1.92 22.27 3.44
N GLU A 204 -0.71 21.75 3.61
CA GLU A 204 -0.01 21.72 4.90
C GLU A 204 1.48 22.02 4.77
N ALA A 205 2.07 22.48 5.88
CA ALA A 205 3.52 22.57 6.06
C ALA A 205 4.01 21.29 6.75
N VAL A 206 4.90 20.53 6.11
CA VAL A 206 5.38 19.24 6.62
C VAL A 206 6.81 18.97 6.19
N ASP A 207 7.64 18.46 7.09
CA ASP A 207 9.00 18.01 6.80
C ASP A 207 8.95 16.58 6.22
N ARG A 208 9.11 16.48 4.90
CA ARG A 208 9.16 15.23 4.12
C ARG A 208 10.57 14.89 3.67
N THR A 209 11.52 15.80 3.83
CA THR A 209 12.93 15.58 3.50
C THR A 209 13.77 15.23 4.73
N PHE A 210 13.18 15.30 5.92
CA PHE A 210 13.77 15.01 7.23
C PHE A 210 15.00 15.88 7.52
N ASP A 211 15.02 17.10 6.99
CA ASP A 211 16.10 18.06 7.17
C ASP A 211 15.81 19.09 8.27
N GLY A 212 14.65 18.98 8.92
CA GLY A 212 14.18 19.89 9.96
C GLY A 212 13.48 21.13 9.43
N LYS A 213 13.26 21.23 8.12
CA LYS A 213 12.49 22.30 7.48
C LYS A 213 11.23 21.72 6.86
N ASN A 214 10.15 22.47 6.95
CA ASN A 214 8.90 22.07 6.32
C ASN A 214 8.93 22.41 4.81
N GLU A 215 8.42 21.47 4.02
CA GLU A 215 7.91 21.70 2.68
C GLU A 215 6.43 22.07 2.71
N ILE A 216 5.88 22.49 1.57
CA ILE A 216 4.45 22.61 1.37
C ILE A 216 3.95 21.35 0.67
N GLU A 217 3.06 20.61 1.33
CA GLU A 217 2.35 19.46 0.79
C GLU A 217 0.94 19.88 0.38
N ILE A 218 0.58 19.64 -0.88
CA ILE A 218 -0.76 19.86 -1.42
C ILE A 218 -1.30 18.53 -1.92
N VAL A 219 -2.41 18.07 -1.34
CA VAL A 219 -3.08 16.82 -1.70
C VAL A 219 -4.52 17.10 -2.09
N GLY A 220 -4.94 16.66 -3.28
CA GLY A 220 -6.33 16.81 -3.71
C GLY A 220 -6.74 15.82 -4.78
N GLU A 221 -8.06 15.65 -4.94
CA GLU A 221 -8.63 14.69 -5.89
C GLU A 221 -8.57 15.22 -7.31
N LEU A 222 -7.91 14.50 -8.24
CA LEU A 222 -7.90 14.84 -9.67
C LEU A 222 -8.69 13.85 -10.53
N GLY A 223 -9.12 12.72 -9.96
CA GLY A 223 -10.04 11.77 -10.60
C GLY A 223 -10.75 10.90 -9.57
N ALA A 224 -11.81 10.20 -9.99
CA ALA A 224 -12.65 9.37 -9.11
C ALA A 224 -11.89 8.29 -8.31
N THR A 225 -10.68 7.93 -8.74
CA THR A 225 -9.79 7.01 -8.03
C THR A 225 -8.34 7.50 -8.04
N TYR A 226 -8.12 8.80 -8.25
CA TYR A 226 -6.80 9.40 -8.35
C TYR A 226 -6.73 10.67 -7.53
N ILE A 227 -5.88 10.63 -6.50
CA ILE A 227 -5.47 11.77 -5.70
C ILE A 227 -4.09 12.17 -6.19
N GLU A 228 -3.77 13.45 -6.22
CA GLU A 228 -2.42 13.92 -6.52
C GLU A 228 -1.84 14.64 -5.31
N MET A 229 -0.57 14.36 -5.03
CA MET A 229 0.24 15.12 -4.09
C MET A 229 1.29 15.91 -4.86
N LYS A 230 1.41 17.19 -4.53
CA LYS A 230 2.55 18.05 -4.90
C LYS A 230 3.32 18.42 -3.63
N LEU A 231 4.64 18.33 -3.70
CA LEU A 231 5.54 18.73 -2.63
C LEU A 231 6.43 19.87 -3.14
N ILE A 232 6.23 21.06 -2.56
CA ILE A 232 6.97 22.27 -2.93
C ILE A 232 8.01 22.55 -1.86
N GLY A 233 9.26 22.72 -2.28
CA GLY A 233 10.38 23.04 -1.41
C GLY A 233 11.10 24.32 -1.83
N TYR A 234 12.17 24.63 -1.09
CA TYR A 234 13.06 25.75 -1.38
C TYR A 234 14.48 25.24 -1.57
N ASN A 235 15.06 25.50 -2.73
CA ASN A 235 16.45 25.15 -3.00
C ASN A 235 17.37 26.25 -2.45
N GLU A 236 18.11 25.92 -1.39
CA GLU A 236 19.03 26.86 -0.74
C GLU A 236 20.23 27.27 -1.60
N GLU A 237 20.68 26.39 -2.50
CA GLU A 237 21.82 26.65 -3.38
C GLU A 237 21.45 27.64 -4.49
N THR A 238 20.29 27.44 -5.13
CA THR A 238 19.83 28.30 -6.22
C THR A 238 18.97 29.47 -5.75
N LYS A 239 18.50 29.44 -4.50
CA LYS A 239 17.58 30.41 -3.89
C LYS A 239 16.23 30.49 -4.61
N GLU A 240 15.76 29.35 -5.14
CA GLU A 240 14.53 29.24 -5.91
C GLU A 240 13.54 28.28 -5.24
N LEU A 241 12.25 28.56 -5.41
CA LEU A 241 11.19 27.60 -5.08
C LEU A 241 11.14 26.51 -6.14
N VAL A 242 10.95 25.27 -5.71
CA VAL A 242 11.00 24.10 -6.58
C VAL A 242 9.85 23.14 -6.29
N ASN A 243 9.36 22.47 -7.33
CA ASN A 243 8.56 21.27 -7.21
C ASN A 243 9.51 20.09 -6.96
N LEU A 244 9.53 19.56 -5.74
CA LEU A 244 10.38 18.43 -5.36
C LEU A 244 9.79 17.10 -5.82
N LEU A 245 8.46 16.99 -5.79
CA LEU A 245 7.76 15.75 -6.10
C LEU A 245 6.33 16.05 -6.55
N THR A 246 5.88 15.37 -7.61
CA THR A 246 4.46 15.21 -7.91
C THR A 246 4.19 13.71 -8.05
N MET A 247 3.22 13.20 -7.29
CA MET A 247 2.90 11.77 -7.25
C MET A 247 1.41 11.51 -7.10
N GLY A 248 0.99 10.30 -7.48
CA GLY A 248 -0.39 9.84 -7.40
C GLY A 248 -0.68 9.02 -6.15
N THR A 249 -1.83 9.27 -5.54
CA THR A 249 -2.47 8.51 -4.45
C THR A 249 -1.48 8.16 -3.34
N PRO A 250 -1.05 9.17 -2.56
CA PRO A 250 -0.01 9.01 -1.55
C PRO A 250 -0.47 8.16 -0.36
N GLU A 251 0.41 7.28 0.08
CA GLU A 251 0.37 6.57 1.35
C GLU A 251 1.71 6.79 2.07
N TYR A 252 1.68 6.83 3.40
CA TYR A 252 2.87 7.08 4.25
C TYR A 252 3.11 5.83 5.09
N ILE A 253 4.28 5.21 4.94
CA ILE A 253 4.62 3.99 5.66
C ILE A 253 6.14 3.81 5.71
N ASP A 254 6.65 3.64 6.92
CA ASP A 254 8.00 3.13 7.17
C ASP A 254 8.11 1.65 6.75
N LEU A 255 8.57 1.41 5.52
CA LEU A 255 8.66 0.09 4.90
C LEU A 255 9.87 -0.71 5.40
N ASP A 256 10.95 -0.04 5.78
CA ASP A 256 12.20 -0.68 6.19
C ASP A 256 12.50 -0.57 7.69
N HIS A 257 11.60 0.04 8.45
CA HIS A 257 11.65 0.20 9.90
C HIS A 257 12.85 1.03 10.38
N ASP A 258 13.28 2.00 9.59
CA ASP A 258 14.35 2.92 9.98
C ASP A 258 13.84 4.11 10.83
N GLY A 259 12.52 4.22 11.02
CA GLY A 259 11.84 5.30 11.76
C GLY A 259 11.41 6.47 10.88
N THR A 260 11.58 6.37 9.57
CA THR A 260 11.21 7.35 8.55
C THR A 260 10.12 6.78 7.67
N ASP A 261 9.04 7.51 7.43
CA ASP A 261 8.02 7.03 6.49
C ASP A 261 8.52 7.17 5.04
N GLU A 262 8.45 6.10 4.24
CA GLU A 262 8.47 6.19 2.79
C GLU A 262 7.14 6.69 2.24
N LEU A 263 7.22 7.35 1.10
CA LEU A 263 6.06 7.74 0.31
C LEU A 263 5.75 6.65 -0.70
N ILE A 264 4.50 6.17 -0.72
CA ILE A 264 4.05 5.17 -1.69
C ILE A 264 2.93 5.74 -2.53
N GLY A 265 3.06 5.62 -3.86
CA GLY A 265 1.97 5.87 -4.79
C GLY A 265 1.30 4.57 -5.19
N VAL A 266 0.01 4.43 -4.90
CA VAL A 266 -0.76 3.21 -5.21
C VAL A 266 -1.87 3.48 -6.21
N SER A 267 -2.01 2.62 -7.22
CA SER A 267 -3.18 2.71 -8.09
C SER A 267 -4.45 2.25 -7.37
N ALA A 268 -5.47 3.09 -7.28
CA ALA A 268 -6.82 2.66 -6.96
C ALA A 268 -7.61 2.41 -8.25
N GLY A 269 -8.13 1.19 -8.43
CA GLY A 269 -9.09 0.86 -9.49
C GLY A 269 -8.55 0.59 -10.90
N ILE A 270 -7.23 0.55 -11.11
CA ILE A 270 -6.60 0.24 -12.42
C ILE A 270 -5.97 -1.16 -12.40
N VAL A 271 -6.11 -1.91 -13.51
CA VAL A 271 -5.47 -3.22 -13.71
C VAL A 271 -4.59 -3.17 -14.98
N PRO A 272 -3.29 -3.54 -14.91
CA PRO A 272 -2.57 -3.94 -13.70
C PRO A 272 -2.35 -2.73 -12.78
N GLY A 273 -2.43 -2.97 -11.48
CA GLY A 273 -2.13 -1.93 -10.51
C GLY A 273 -0.63 -1.61 -10.49
N TYR A 274 -0.27 -0.42 -10.03
CA TYR A 274 1.12 -0.02 -9.80
C TYR A 274 1.35 0.30 -8.32
N VAL A 275 2.58 0.07 -7.88
CA VAL A 275 3.11 0.55 -6.60
C VAL A 275 4.41 1.27 -6.92
N ASN A 276 4.44 2.57 -6.66
CA ASN A 276 5.64 3.39 -6.78
C ASN A 276 6.13 3.71 -5.38
N ILE A 277 7.40 3.43 -5.09
CA ILE A 277 8.02 3.73 -3.80
C ILE A 277 8.97 4.89 -4.01
N TYR A 278 8.79 5.94 -3.22
CA TYR A 278 9.55 7.16 -3.28
C TYR A 278 10.34 7.33 -1.98
N ARG A 279 11.60 7.72 -2.10
CA ARG A 279 12.43 8.06 -0.94
C ARG A 279 13.29 9.28 -1.20
N TRP A 280 13.60 10.01 -0.14
CA TRP A 280 14.54 11.12 -0.17
C TRP A 280 15.97 10.60 -0.01
N ASN A 281 16.89 10.99 -0.89
CA ASN A 281 18.31 10.59 -0.80
C ASN A 281 19.23 11.68 -0.23
N GLY A 282 18.67 12.73 0.38
CA GLY A 282 19.41 13.90 0.85
C GLY A 282 19.54 15.02 -0.20
N LYS A 283 19.15 14.79 -1.46
CA LYS A 283 19.23 15.79 -2.54
C LYS A 283 17.99 15.89 -3.40
N HIS A 284 17.38 14.76 -3.73
CA HIS A 284 16.16 14.69 -4.52
C HIS A 284 15.37 13.43 -4.14
N PHE A 285 14.09 13.40 -4.49
CA PHE A 285 13.33 12.15 -4.44
C PHE A 285 13.78 11.21 -5.55
N GLU A 286 13.80 9.93 -5.24
CA GLU A 286 13.99 8.88 -6.21
C GLU A 286 12.86 7.87 -6.11
N MET A 287 12.49 7.27 -7.25
CA MET A 287 11.35 6.37 -7.36
C MET A 287 11.78 4.98 -7.83
N ALA A 288 11.22 3.96 -7.20
CA ALA A 288 11.23 2.60 -7.72
C ALA A 288 9.80 2.18 -8.09
N GLU A 289 9.64 1.62 -9.29
CA GLU A 289 8.38 0.98 -9.69
C GLU A 289 8.41 -0.50 -9.31
N TYR A 290 7.38 -0.95 -8.61
CA TYR A 290 7.12 -2.36 -8.38
C TYR A 290 5.93 -2.81 -9.23
N GLN A 291 6.24 -3.58 -10.28
CA GLN A 291 5.24 -4.26 -11.10
C GLN A 291 5.18 -5.74 -10.69
N ARG A 292 3.97 -6.22 -10.40
CA ARG A 292 3.71 -7.59 -9.94
C ARG A 292 3.56 -8.57 -11.08
#